data_AF-A0A3S8S0G2-F1
#
_entry.id   AF-A0A3S8S0G2-F1
#
_cell.length_a   1.000
_cell.length_b   1.000
_cell.length_c   1.000
_cell.angle_alpha   90.00
_cell.angle_beta   90.00
_cell.angle_gamma   90.00
#
_symmetry.space_group_name_H-M   'P 1'
#
loop_
_entity.id
_entity.type
_entity.pdbx_description
1 polymer ?
#
loop_
_entity_poly.entity_id
_entity_poly.type
_entity_poly.pdbx_seq_one_letter_code
_entity_poly.pdbx_strand_id
1 'polypeptide(L)'
;MSIKELREYEVAAKEFEDRLRVAREELHSLKEQHYKLSQKRMDMVDQDTKGTKQYSYSDFKKVDTELAELEKGIEFTSERVTRIEQSKNEQLAPLVRKAREGAEARARELKGVIDDVLEEMRRNRANMLLQLKKAHTEVNAELTALDNELERAELRTGNRNSYRSLSFDIREVLHDGEGNIGILPTYAEFDSAFYRGEVPDWAYKYEGERDGVPEA
;
A
#
# COMPACT_ATOMS: atom_id res chain seq x y z
N MET A 1 3.96 -11.00 -11.45
CA MET A 1 4.80 -11.12 -10.23
C MET A 1 3.89 -10.94 -9.02
N SER A 2 3.94 -11.87 -8.07
CA SER A 2 3.03 -11.92 -6.93
C SER A 2 3.61 -11.21 -5.71
N ILE A 3 2.74 -10.74 -4.81
CA ILE A 3 3.13 -10.18 -3.49
C ILE A 3 4.02 -11.15 -2.70
N LYS A 4 3.85 -12.46 -2.95
CA LYS A 4 4.66 -13.53 -2.33
C LYS A 4 6.13 -13.47 -2.76
N GLU A 5 6.41 -13.25 -4.04
CA GLU A 5 7.78 -13.12 -4.56
C GLU A 5 8.48 -11.88 -3.98
N LEU A 6 7.75 -10.78 -3.80
CA LEU A 6 8.26 -9.56 -3.13
C LEU A 6 8.67 -9.81 -1.67
N ARG A 7 7.85 -10.55 -0.91
CA ARG A 7 8.18 -10.94 0.47
C ARG A 7 9.39 -11.88 0.54
N GLU A 8 9.51 -12.81 -0.40
CA GLU A 8 10.67 -13.70 -0.49
C GLU A 8 11.96 -12.90 -0.77
N TYR A 9 11.89 -11.84 -1.59
CA TYR A 9 13.03 -10.94 -1.80
C TYR A 9 13.38 -10.10 -0.56
N GLU A 10 12.40 -9.62 0.20
CA GLU A 10 12.66 -8.90 1.47
C GLU A 10 13.34 -9.81 2.49
N VAL A 11 12.90 -11.06 2.61
CA VAL A 11 13.53 -12.06 3.50
C VAL A 11 14.98 -12.32 3.06
N ALA A 12 15.20 -12.53 1.77
CA ALA A 12 16.55 -12.71 1.23
C ALA A 12 17.43 -11.47 1.46
N ALA A 13 16.89 -10.25 1.27
CA ALA A 13 17.62 -9.00 1.50
C ALA A 13 18.10 -8.88 2.95
N LYS A 14 17.21 -9.19 3.89
CA LYS A 14 17.52 -9.17 5.31
C LYS A 14 18.57 -10.22 5.68
N GLU A 15 18.48 -11.41 5.11
CA GLU A 15 19.47 -12.46 5.32
C GLU A 15 20.86 -12.06 4.78
N PHE A 16 20.93 -11.42 3.61
CA PHE A 16 22.19 -10.87 3.10
C PHE A 16 22.76 -9.78 4.03
N GLU A 17 21.92 -8.90 4.56
CA GLU A 17 22.34 -7.86 5.50
C GLU A 17 22.88 -8.44 6.81
N ASP A 18 22.20 -9.44 7.37
CA ASP A 18 22.65 -10.12 8.59
C ASP A 18 23.99 -10.83 8.37
N ARG A 19 24.14 -11.58 7.27
CA ARG A 19 25.40 -12.24 6.92
C ARG A 19 26.54 -11.24 6.73
N LEU A 20 26.25 -10.11 6.10
CA LEU A 20 27.23 -9.05 5.82
C LEU A 20 27.63 -8.31 7.11
N ARG A 21 26.68 -8.08 8.03
CA ARG A 21 26.94 -7.55 9.36
C ARG A 21 27.89 -8.46 10.14
N VAL A 22 27.57 -9.76 10.24
CA VAL A 22 28.41 -10.73 10.94
C VAL A 22 29.81 -10.81 10.32
N ALA A 23 29.91 -10.85 8.99
CA ALA A 23 31.20 -10.90 8.31
C ALA A 23 32.05 -9.64 8.53
N ARG A 24 31.43 -8.46 8.62
CA ARG A 24 32.13 -7.20 8.94
C ARG A 24 32.58 -7.15 10.39
N GLU A 25 31.77 -7.63 11.33
CA GLU A 25 32.13 -7.75 12.75
C GLU A 25 33.34 -8.69 12.92
N GLU A 26 33.33 -9.84 12.24
CA GLU A 26 34.46 -10.79 12.23
C GLU A 26 35.72 -10.17 11.63
N LEU A 27 35.62 -9.50 10.47
CA LEU A 27 36.74 -8.81 9.85
C LEU A 27 37.34 -7.72 10.76
N HIS A 28 36.48 -6.99 11.47
CA HIS A 28 36.91 -5.96 12.40
C HIS A 28 37.68 -6.58 13.59
N SER A 29 37.14 -7.65 14.18
CA SER A 29 37.79 -8.38 15.26
C SER A 29 39.17 -8.92 14.85
N LEU A 30 39.28 -9.53 13.66
CA LEU A 30 40.56 -10.04 13.14
C LEU A 30 41.58 -8.92 12.93
N LYS A 31 41.15 -7.78 12.37
CA LYS A 31 42.01 -6.59 12.20
C LYS A 31 42.49 -6.02 13.54
N GLU A 32 41.62 -6.00 14.55
CA GLU A 32 41.97 -5.54 15.89
C GLU A 32 42.97 -6.48 16.57
N GLN A 33 42.79 -7.80 16.43
CA GLN A 33 43.73 -8.81 16.94
C GLN A 33 45.09 -8.70 16.24
N HIS A 34 45.11 -8.55 14.91
CA HIS A 34 46.34 -8.36 14.14
C HIS A 34 47.07 -7.09 14.59
N TYR A 35 46.35 -5.98 14.75
CA TYR A 35 46.93 -4.73 15.25
C TYR A 35 47.56 -4.89 16.64
N LYS A 36 46.83 -5.47 17.60
CA LYS A 36 47.34 -5.73 18.96
C LYS A 36 48.58 -6.62 18.97
N LEU A 37 48.57 -7.68 18.14
CA LEU A 37 49.69 -8.61 18.05
C LEU A 37 50.90 -7.97 17.36
N SER A 38 50.68 -7.12 16.36
CA SER A 38 51.72 -6.35 15.69
C SER A 38 52.36 -5.33 16.64
N GLN A 39 51.57 -4.65 17.48
CA GLN A 39 52.11 -3.79 18.54
C GLN A 39 52.95 -4.58 19.53
N LYS A 40 52.44 -5.73 20.01
CA LYS A 40 53.19 -6.62 20.90
C LYS A 40 54.53 -7.06 20.28
N ARG A 41 54.55 -7.36 18.98
CA ARG A 41 55.77 -7.69 18.25
C ARG A 41 56.76 -6.53 18.25
N MET A 42 56.30 -5.31 17.96
CA MET A 42 57.17 -4.12 18.00
C MET A 42 57.74 -3.89 19.40
N ASP A 43 56.92 -4.05 20.45
CA ASP A 43 57.36 -3.92 21.84
C ASP A 43 58.39 -4.99 22.21
N MET A 44 58.22 -6.23 21.73
CA MET A 44 59.21 -7.30 21.92
C MET A 44 60.55 -6.94 21.29
N VAL A 45 60.55 -6.40 20.07
CA VAL A 45 61.78 -5.96 19.38
C VAL A 45 62.45 -4.79 20.13
N ASP A 46 61.66 -3.82 20.58
CA ASP A 46 62.18 -2.65 21.32
C ASP A 46 62.79 -3.05 22.67
N GLN A 47 62.16 -3.97 23.41
CA GLN A 47 62.67 -4.46 24.69
C GLN A 47 63.94 -5.32 24.53
N ASP A 48 63.99 -6.16 23.49
CA ASP A 48 65.16 -7.00 23.20
C ASP A 48 66.36 -6.14 22.79
N THR A 49 66.15 -5.16 21.91
CA THR A 49 67.20 -4.22 21.46
C THR A 49 67.70 -3.30 22.57
N LYS A 50 66.83 -2.87 23.50
CA LYS A 50 67.22 -2.11 24.69
C LYS A 50 67.84 -2.97 25.79
N GLY A 51 67.82 -4.30 25.65
CA GLY A 51 68.33 -5.24 26.65
C GLY A 51 67.53 -5.28 27.95
N THR A 52 66.31 -4.72 27.97
CA THR A 52 65.44 -4.72 29.15
C THR A 52 64.77 -6.08 29.37
N LYS A 53 64.55 -6.84 28.29
CA LYS A 53 64.06 -8.21 28.34
C LYS A 53 64.51 -8.97 27.10
N GLN A 54 65.14 -10.13 27.29
CA GLN A 54 65.57 -10.99 26.20
C GLN A 54 64.44 -11.93 25.76
N TYR A 55 64.16 -11.95 24.47
CA TYR A 55 63.21 -12.88 23.87
C TYR A 55 63.96 -13.92 23.03
N SER A 56 63.50 -15.16 23.06
CA SER A 56 64.10 -16.20 22.22
C SER A 56 63.63 -16.04 20.77
N TYR A 57 64.41 -16.57 19.83
CA TYR A 57 63.97 -16.71 18.43
C TYR A 57 62.64 -17.46 18.32
N SER A 58 62.39 -18.42 19.22
CA SER A 58 61.14 -19.18 19.23
C SER A 58 59.92 -18.34 19.63
N ASP A 59 60.11 -17.31 20.46
CA ASP A 59 59.03 -16.41 20.88
C ASP A 59 58.63 -15.47 19.73
N PHE A 60 59.61 -14.89 19.05
CA PHE A 60 59.35 -14.10 17.83
C PHE A 60 58.68 -14.95 16.75
N LYS A 61 59.16 -16.17 16.53
CA LYS A 61 58.58 -17.06 15.52
C LYS A 61 57.11 -17.40 15.80
N LYS A 62 56.72 -17.59 17.07
CA LYS A 62 55.31 -17.81 17.43
C LYS A 62 54.45 -16.61 17.05
N VAL A 63 54.88 -15.40 17.43
CA VAL A 63 54.17 -14.16 17.11
C VAL A 63 54.09 -13.92 15.60
N ASP A 64 55.18 -14.17 14.86
CA ASP A 64 55.21 -14.06 13.40
C ASP A 64 54.25 -15.06 12.73
N THR A 65 54.15 -16.28 13.28
CA THR A 65 53.23 -17.31 12.76
C THR A 65 51.78 -16.90 13.02
N GLU A 66 51.45 -16.47 14.24
CA GLU A 66 50.11 -15.99 14.59
C GLU A 66 49.71 -14.75 13.76
N LEU A 67 50.64 -13.83 13.48
CA LEU A 67 50.40 -12.68 12.60
C LEU A 67 50.09 -13.13 11.16
N ALA A 68 50.86 -14.07 10.62
CA ALA A 68 50.63 -14.61 9.27
C ALA A 68 49.29 -15.37 9.16
N GLU A 69 48.87 -16.05 10.23
CA GLU A 69 47.55 -16.69 10.29
C GLU A 69 46.42 -15.66 10.32
N LEU A 70 46.57 -14.59 11.12
CA LEU A 70 45.60 -13.50 11.16
C LEU A 70 45.51 -12.76 9.82
N GLU A 71 46.63 -12.52 9.13
CA GLU A 71 46.63 -11.92 7.79
C GLU A 71 45.83 -12.74 6.78
N LYS A 72 46.04 -14.06 6.74
CA LYS A 72 45.23 -14.96 5.90
C LYS A 72 43.75 -14.92 6.27
N GLY A 73 43.44 -14.90 7.56
CA GLY A 73 42.07 -14.77 8.05
C GLY A 73 41.41 -13.45 7.62
N ILE A 74 42.14 -12.34 7.69
CA ILE A 74 41.69 -11.02 7.23
C ILE A 74 41.44 -11.03 5.72
N GLU A 75 42.37 -11.57 4.92
CA GLU A 75 42.24 -11.65 3.47
C GLU A 75 41.01 -12.46 3.07
N PHE A 76 40.87 -13.67 3.61
CA PHE A 76 39.72 -14.54 3.36
C PHE A 76 38.38 -13.88 3.75
N THR A 77 38.33 -13.26 4.93
CA THR A 77 37.10 -12.61 5.41
C THR A 77 36.78 -11.35 4.59
N SER A 78 37.79 -10.60 4.17
CA SER A 78 37.63 -9.45 3.29
C SER A 78 37.05 -9.85 1.94
N GLU A 79 37.58 -10.91 1.31
CA GLU A 79 37.01 -11.44 0.07
C GLU A 79 35.57 -11.93 0.25
N ARG A 80 35.25 -12.53 1.40
CA ARG A 80 33.89 -12.98 1.71
C ARG A 80 32.94 -11.79 1.80
N VAL A 81 33.34 -10.70 2.47
CA VAL A 81 32.56 -9.46 2.52
C VAL A 81 32.33 -8.92 1.10
N THR A 82 33.37 -8.82 0.28
CA THR A 82 33.26 -8.34 -1.10
C THR A 82 32.31 -9.19 -1.95
N ARG A 83 32.39 -10.53 -1.84
CA ARG A 83 31.49 -11.45 -2.57
C ARG A 83 30.02 -11.28 -2.15
N ILE A 84 29.75 -11.09 -0.86
CA ILE A 84 28.39 -10.87 -0.36
C ILE A 84 27.87 -9.51 -0.85
N GLU A 85 28.70 -8.46 -0.82
CA GLU A 85 28.35 -7.13 -1.33
C GLU A 85 28.03 -7.15 -2.84
N GLN A 86 28.86 -7.81 -3.64
CA GLN A 86 28.63 -8.01 -5.07
C GLN A 86 27.33 -8.78 -5.31
N SER A 87 27.10 -9.88 -4.59
CA SER A 87 25.88 -10.68 -4.76
C SER A 87 24.62 -9.87 -4.44
N LYS A 88 24.65 -9.05 -3.38
CA LYS A 88 23.54 -8.14 -3.04
C LYS A 88 23.27 -7.12 -4.16
N ASN A 89 24.32 -6.48 -4.67
CA ASN A 89 24.18 -5.40 -5.64
C ASN A 89 23.84 -5.89 -7.05
N GLU A 90 24.45 -6.99 -7.50
CA GLU A 90 24.34 -7.47 -8.88
C GLU A 90 23.16 -8.43 -9.08
N GLN A 91 22.77 -9.19 -8.05
CA GLN A 91 21.71 -10.18 -8.19
C GLN A 91 20.40 -9.70 -7.55
N LEU A 92 20.43 -9.23 -6.32
CA LEU A 92 19.21 -8.90 -5.59
C LEU A 92 18.60 -7.57 -6.02
N ALA A 93 19.41 -6.51 -6.16
CA ALA A 93 18.90 -5.19 -6.50
C ALA A 93 18.14 -5.12 -7.85
N PRO A 94 18.61 -5.78 -8.94
CA PRO A 94 17.87 -5.81 -10.20
C PRO A 94 16.56 -6.59 -10.11
N LEU A 95 16.51 -7.65 -9.31
CA LEU A 95 15.29 -8.45 -9.10
C LEU A 95 14.22 -7.64 -8.36
N VAL A 96 14.61 -6.93 -7.30
CA VAL A 96 13.71 -6.03 -6.57
C VAL A 96 13.19 -4.92 -7.49
N ARG A 97 14.05 -4.34 -8.35
CA ARG A 97 13.63 -3.33 -9.31
C ARG A 97 12.60 -3.87 -10.30
N LYS A 98 12.85 -5.04 -10.90
CA LYS A 98 11.89 -5.72 -11.78
C LYS A 98 10.57 -6.04 -11.07
N ALA A 99 10.63 -6.41 -9.79
CA ALA A 99 9.44 -6.67 -9.00
C ALA A 99 8.59 -5.43 -8.80
N ARG A 100 9.24 -4.31 -8.49
CA ARG A 100 8.57 -3.02 -8.40
C ARG A 100 7.94 -2.60 -9.73
N GLU A 101 8.69 -2.67 -10.82
CA GLU A 101 8.18 -2.36 -12.16
C GLU A 101 6.95 -3.23 -12.51
N GLY A 102 6.99 -4.52 -12.18
CA GLY A 102 5.86 -5.43 -12.37
C GLY A 102 4.65 -5.10 -11.50
N ALA A 103 4.86 -4.72 -10.23
CA ALA A 103 3.79 -4.29 -9.34
C ALA A 103 3.15 -2.98 -9.81
N GLU A 104 3.96 -2.01 -10.27
CA GLU A 104 3.48 -0.74 -10.83
C GLU A 104 2.72 -0.95 -12.15
N ALA A 105 3.15 -1.89 -12.99
CA ALA A 105 2.38 -2.29 -14.18
C ALA A 105 1.03 -2.90 -13.79
N ARG A 106 1.01 -3.83 -12.84
CA ARG A 106 -0.24 -4.46 -12.37
C ARG A 106 -1.18 -3.46 -11.71
N ALA A 107 -0.65 -2.52 -10.93
CA ALA A 107 -1.44 -1.45 -10.33
C ALA A 107 -2.10 -0.57 -11.40
N ARG A 108 -1.39 -0.26 -12.50
CA ARG A 108 -1.96 0.46 -13.64
C ARG A 108 -3.07 -0.33 -14.34
N GLU A 109 -2.89 -1.64 -14.54
CA GLU A 109 -3.93 -2.50 -15.09
C GLU A 109 -5.18 -2.52 -14.20
N LEU A 110 -5.00 -2.70 -12.88
CA LEU A 110 -6.11 -2.69 -11.92
C LEU A 110 -6.80 -1.33 -11.84
N LYS A 111 -6.04 -0.24 -11.98
CA LYS A 111 -6.60 1.10 -12.08
C LYS A 111 -7.54 1.23 -13.27
N GLY A 112 -7.19 0.68 -14.44
CA GLY A 112 -8.07 0.67 -15.61
C GLY A 112 -9.42 0.02 -15.31
N VAL A 113 -9.42 -1.13 -14.63
CA VAL A 113 -10.65 -1.81 -14.20
C VAL A 113 -11.49 -0.94 -13.27
N ILE A 114 -10.85 -0.26 -12.30
CA ILE A 114 -11.54 0.65 -11.38
C ILE A 114 -12.10 1.86 -12.12
N ASP A 115 -11.33 2.44 -13.05
CA ASP A 115 -11.74 3.62 -13.82
C ASP A 115 -12.99 3.32 -14.67
N ASP A 116 -13.09 2.13 -15.25
CA ASP A 116 -14.28 1.68 -16.00
C ASP A 116 -15.52 1.58 -15.09
N VAL A 117 -15.38 0.98 -13.90
CA VAL A 117 -16.47 0.90 -12.91
C VAL A 117 -16.90 2.29 -12.45
N LEU A 118 -15.94 3.19 -12.19
CA LEU A 118 -16.24 4.57 -11.80
C LEU A 118 -16.97 5.33 -12.91
N GLU A 119 -16.63 5.10 -14.18
CA GLU A 119 -17.34 5.71 -15.30
C GLU A 119 -18.78 5.18 -15.42
N GLU A 120 -18.99 3.88 -15.20
CA GLU A 120 -20.33 3.30 -15.15
C GLU A 120 -21.17 3.89 -14.00
N MET A 121 -20.58 4.04 -12.80
CA MET A 121 -21.24 4.69 -11.67
C MET A 121 -21.62 6.14 -11.99
N ARG A 122 -20.73 6.90 -12.64
CA ARG A 122 -21.04 8.27 -13.08
C ARG A 122 -22.21 8.29 -14.06
N ARG A 123 -22.23 7.36 -15.03
CA ARG A 123 -23.32 7.23 -16.01
C ARG A 123 -24.64 6.91 -15.34
N ASN A 124 -24.68 5.94 -14.42
CA ASN A 124 -25.90 5.56 -13.70
C ASN A 124 -26.43 6.73 -12.87
N ARG A 125 -25.55 7.44 -12.15
CA ARG A 125 -25.93 8.65 -11.42
C ARG A 125 -26.50 9.73 -12.34
N ALA A 126 -25.90 9.97 -13.50
CA ALA A 126 -26.41 10.93 -14.48
C ALA A 126 -27.81 10.54 -14.97
N ASN A 127 -28.02 9.26 -15.29
CA ASN A 127 -29.33 8.74 -15.72
C ASN A 127 -30.39 8.92 -14.64
N MET A 128 -30.08 8.60 -13.38
CA MET A 128 -30.99 8.76 -12.25
C MET A 128 -31.40 10.23 -12.06
N LEU A 129 -30.44 11.16 -12.16
CA LEU A 129 -30.73 12.60 -12.09
C LEU A 129 -31.63 13.06 -13.25
N LEU A 130 -31.43 12.54 -14.46
CA LEU A 130 -32.27 12.85 -15.62
C LEU A 130 -33.69 12.32 -15.46
N GLN A 131 -33.84 11.09 -14.95
CA GLN A 131 -35.15 10.50 -14.65
C GLN A 131 -35.88 11.28 -13.57
N LEU A 132 -35.21 11.64 -12.47
CA LEU A 132 -35.77 12.49 -11.42
C LEU A 132 -36.24 13.84 -11.96
N LYS A 133 -35.44 14.50 -12.81
CA LYS A 133 -35.85 15.76 -13.47
C LYS A 133 -37.12 15.59 -14.30
N LYS A 134 -37.21 14.50 -15.06
CA LYS A 134 -38.39 14.22 -15.89
C LYS A 134 -39.62 14.01 -15.02
N ALA A 135 -39.53 13.13 -14.02
CA ALA A 135 -40.62 12.85 -13.07
C ALA A 135 -41.07 14.12 -12.34
N HIS A 136 -40.14 14.94 -11.84
CA HIS A 136 -40.46 16.21 -11.18
C HIS A 136 -41.22 17.18 -12.10
N THR A 137 -40.86 17.21 -13.38
CA THR A 137 -41.54 18.06 -14.37
C THR A 137 -42.96 17.59 -14.62
N GLU A 138 -43.15 16.27 -14.75
CA GLU A 138 -44.47 15.64 -14.93
C GLU A 138 -45.37 15.87 -13.70
N VAL A 139 -44.85 15.57 -12.49
CA VAL A 139 -45.57 15.76 -11.22
C VAL A 139 -45.95 17.22 -11.01
N ASN A 140 -45.05 18.17 -11.20
CA ASN A 140 -45.38 19.58 -11.01
C ASN A 140 -46.40 20.10 -12.04
N ALA A 141 -46.38 19.59 -13.27
CA ALA A 141 -47.39 19.95 -14.26
C ALA A 141 -48.78 19.49 -13.81
N GLU A 142 -48.89 18.27 -13.27
CA GLU A 142 -50.13 17.72 -12.73
C GLU A 142 -50.58 18.47 -11.46
N LEU A 143 -49.66 18.71 -10.50
CA LEU A 143 -49.95 19.47 -9.29
C LEU A 143 -50.43 20.88 -9.61
N THR A 144 -49.80 21.56 -10.57
CA THR A 144 -50.22 22.89 -11.03
C THR A 144 -51.63 22.84 -11.64
N ALA A 145 -51.95 21.80 -12.41
CA ALA A 145 -53.29 21.64 -12.98
C ALA A 145 -54.35 21.45 -11.88
N LEU A 146 -54.06 20.57 -10.91
CA LEU A 146 -54.91 20.31 -9.75
C LEU A 146 -55.09 21.57 -8.88
N ASP A 147 -54.02 22.30 -8.61
CA ASP A 147 -54.03 23.56 -7.87
C ASP A 147 -54.99 24.56 -8.54
N ASN A 148 -54.89 24.73 -9.85
CA ASN A 148 -55.76 25.62 -10.62
C ASN A 148 -57.23 25.16 -10.61
N GLU A 149 -57.50 23.85 -10.64
CA GLU A 149 -58.86 23.32 -10.56
C GLU A 149 -59.47 23.53 -9.18
N LEU A 150 -58.69 23.30 -8.12
CA LEU A 150 -59.10 23.52 -6.74
C LEU A 150 -59.45 24.99 -6.50
N GLU A 151 -58.58 25.91 -6.94
CA GLU A 151 -58.81 27.36 -6.82
C GLU A 151 -60.13 27.77 -7.49
N ARG A 152 -60.39 27.26 -8.71
CA ARG A 152 -61.66 27.53 -9.42
C ARG A 152 -62.88 26.99 -8.67
N ALA A 153 -62.77 25.82 -8.04
CA ALA A 153 -63.86 25.23 -7.26
C ALA A 153 -64.13 26.02 -5.97
N GLU A 154 -63.09 26.46 -5.27
CA GLU A 154 -63.19 27.28 -4.06
C GLU A 154 -63.83 28.64 -4.35
N LEU A 155 -63.41 29.30 -5.45
CA LEU A 155 -64.03 30.56 -5.91
C LEU A 155 -65.54 30.43 -6.16
N ARG A 156 -66.00 29.30 -6.72
CA ARG A 156 -67.42 29.05 -7.00
C ARG A 156 -68.26 28.83 -5.74
N THR A 157 -67.66 28.31 -4.68
CA THR A 157 -68.35 27.99 -3.42
C THR A 157 -68.29 29.12 -2.39
N GLY A 158 -67.56 30.21 -2.69
CA GLY A 158 -67.41 31.37 -1.81
C GLY A 158 -66.51 31.12 -0.60
N ASN A 159 -65.81 29.99 -0.56
CA ASN A 159 -64.91 29.61 0.52
C ASN A 159 -63.54 30.28 0.29
N ARG A 160 -63.13 31.21 1.15
CA ARG A 160 -61.87 31.98 1.03
C ARG A 160 -60.85 31.56 2.09
N ASN A 161 -60.68 30.26 2.31
CA ASN A 161 -59.61 29.79 3.19
C ASN A 161 -58.24 30.08 2.57
N SER A 162 -57.21 30.23 3.41
CA SER A 162 -55.85 30.54 2.98
C SER A 162 -55.30 29.40 2.11
N TYR A 163 -55.29 29.62 0.80
CA TYR A 163 -54.77 28.69 -0.19
C TYR A 163 -53.32 28.31 0.14
N ARG A 164 -53.07 27.01 0.30
CA ARG A 164 -51.72 26.44 0.30
C ARG A 164 -51.57 25.70 -1.03
N SER A 165 -50.65 26.17 -1.86
CA SER A 165 -50.29 25.48 -3.11
C SER A 165 -49.86 24.04 -2.80
N LEU A 166 -50.33 23.10 -3.62
CA LEU A 166 -49.86 21.73 -3.60
C LEU A 166 -48.43 21.72 -4.16
N SER A 167 -47.46 21.44 -3.29
CA SER A 167 -46.05 21.31 -3.67
C SER A 167 -45.49 19.96 -3.25
N PHE A 168 -44.59 19.42 -4.05
CA PHE A 168 -43.85 18.20 -3.76
C PHE A 168 -42.37 18.54 -3.52
N ASP A 169 -41.84 18.25 -2.33
CA ASP A 169 -40.41 18.44 -2.06
C ASP A 169 -39.64 17.18 -2.47
N ILE A 170 -38.89 17.28 -3.57
CA ILE A 170 -38.05 16.18 -4.05
C ILE A 170 -36.98 15.74 -3.03
N ARG A 171 -36.65 16.60 -2.05
CA ARG A 171 -35.73 16.24 -0.96
C ARG A 171 -36.33 15.18 -0.03
N GLU A 172 -37.65 15.12 0.11
CA GLU A 172 -38.34 14.07 0.86
C GLU A 172 -38.33 12.71 0.13
N VAL A 173 -38.02 12.68 -1.17
CA VAL A 173 -37.85 11.42 -1.93
C VAL A 173 -36.43 10.88 -1.85
N LEU A 174 -35.46 11.78 -1.63
CA LEU A 174 -34.05 11.41 -1.48
C LEU A 174 -33.75 10.80 -0.10
N HIS A 175 -34.71 10.88 0.83
CA HIS A 175 -34.65 10.33 2.17
C HIS A 175 -35.97 9.63 2.46
N ASP A 176 -36.02 8.30 2.54
CA ASP A 176 -37.23 7.68 3.11
C ASP A 176 -37.35 8.09 4.60
N GLY A 177 -38.59 8.21 5.09
CA GLY A 177 -38.88 8.67 6.46
C GLY A 177 -38.36 7.74 7.56
N GLU A 178 -37.71 6.62 7.23
CA GLU A 178 -37.12 5.64 8.14
C GLU A 178 -35.58 5.65 8.10
N GLY A 179 -34.98 6.51 7.27
CA GLY A 179 -33.52 6.65 7.17
C GLY A 179 -32.83 5.53 6.39
N ASN A 180 -33.57 4.73 5.62
CA ASN A 180 -33.02 3.66 4.81
C ASN A 180 -33.06 4.01 3.33
N ILE A 181 -31.93 3.76 2.65
CA ILE A 181 -31.75 3.89 1.20
C ILE A 181 -31.95 5.33 0.69
N GLY A 182 -30.88 6.11 0.80
CA GLY A 182 -30.67 7.17 -0.17
C GLY A 182 -30.44 6.54 -1.54
N ILE A 183 -30.97 7.18 -2.58
CA ILE A 183 -30.64 6.95 -4.01
C ILE A 183 -29.11 6.97 -4.26
N LEU A 184 -28.32 7.46 -3.29
CA LEU A 184 -26.87 7.50 -3.30
C LEU A 184 -26.30 6.75 -2.09
N PRO A 185 -25.20 6.00 -2.24
CA PRO A 185 -24.50 5.42 -1.11
C PRO A 185 -23.99 6.52 -0.17
N THR A 186 -23.99 6.23 1.12
CA THR A 186 -23.36 7.10 2.12
C THR A 186 -21.84 7.10 1.94
N TYR A 187 -21.18 8.12 2.51
CA TYR A 187 -19.71 8.19 2.50
C TYR A 187 -19.06 6.96 3.15
N ALA A 188 -19.63 6.45 4.24
CA ALA A 188 -19.12 5.29 4.96
C ALA A 188 -19.22 4.00 4.12
N GLU A 189 -20.35 3.80 3.41
CA GLU A 189 -20.54 2.65 2.52
C GLU A 189 -19.56 2.70 1.33
N PHE A 190 -19.33 3.89 0.78
CA PHE A 190 -18.34 4.07 -0.29
C PHE A 190 -16.92 3.79 0.19
N ASP A 191 -16.53 4.31 1.36
CA ASP A 191 -15.20 4.13 1.95
C ASP A 191 -14.93 2.64 2.26
N SER A 192 -15.92 1.95 2.83
CA SER A 192 -15.82 0.51 3.12
C SER A 192 -15.69 -0.32 1.86
N ALA A 193 -16.50 -0.04 0.83
CA ALA A 193 -16.44 -0.75 -0.43
C ALA A 193 -15.11 -0.52 -1.16
N PHE A 194 -14.64 0.73 -1.21
CA PHE A 194 -13.45 1.10 -1.97
C PHE A 194 -12.14 0.66 -1.29
N TYR A 195 -11.99 0.91 0.02
CA TYR A 195 -10.73 0.62 0.72
C TYR A 195 -10.68 -0.76 1.36
N ARG A 196 -11.84 -1.34 1.69
CA ARG A 196 -11.92 -2.63 2.41
C ARG A 196 -12.53 -3.75 1.56
N GLY A 197 -13.16 -3.43 0.43
CA GLY A 197 -13.88 -4.42 -0.38
C GLY A 197 -15.15 -4.93 0.30
N GLU A 198 -15.67 -4.19 1.26
CA GLU A 198 -16.85 -4.58 2.05
C GLU A 198 -18.06 -3.78 1.58
N VAL A 199 -19.12 -4.46 1.16
CA VAL A 199 -20.41 -3.83 0.83
C VAL A 199 -21.47 -4.20 1.87
N PRO A 200 -22.42 -3.29 2.17
CA PRO A 200 -23.51 -3.58 3.10
C PRO A 200 -24.40 -4.75 2.64
N ASP A 201 -25.02 -5.45 3.59
CA ASP A 201 -25.87 -6.61 3.31
C ASP A 201 -27.02 -6.32 2.32
N TRP A 202 -27.55 -5.10 2.33
CA TRP A 202 -28.61 -4.69 1.42
C TRP A 202 -28.15 -4.66 -0.05
N ALA A 203 -26.86 -4.43 -0.31
CA ALA A 203 -26.31 -4.36 -1.66
C ALA A 203 -26.42 -5.72 -2.39
N TYR A 204 -26.31 -6.83 -1.65
CA TYR A 204 -26.46 -8.19 -2.20
C TYR A 204 -27.87 -8.48 -2.70
N LYS A 205 -28.90 -7.73 -2.27
CA LYS A 205 -30.26 -7.87 -2.81
C LYS A 205 -30.34 -7.51 -4.30
N TYR A 206 -29.37 -6.73 -4.78
CA TYR A 206 -29.29 -6.27 -6.17
C TYR A 206 -28.20 -7.00 -6.97
N GLU A 207 -27.53 -7.98 -6.35
CA GLU A 207 -26.54 -8.82 -7.01
C GLU A 207 -27.27 -9.77 -7.98
N GLY A 208 -27.16 -9.52 -9.29
CA GLY A 208 -27.83 -10.29 -10.35
C GLY A 208 -28.89 -9.51 -11.15
N GLU A 209 -29.26 -8.29 -10.75
CA GLU A 209 -30.23 -7.46 -11.51
C GLU A 209 -29.61 -6.64 -12.65
N ARG A 210 -28.31 -6.83 -12.94
CA ARG A 210 -27.65 -6.10 -14.03
C ARG A 210 -28.07 -6.65 -15.39
N ASP A 211 -28.77 -5.78 -16.11
CA ASP A 211 -29.12 -5.83 -17.52
C ASP A 211 -30.19 -6.85 -17.93
N GLY A 212 -31.46 -6.52 -17.68
CA GLY A 212 -32.55 -6.62 -18.69
C GLY A 212 -32.72 -7.91 -19.51
N VAL A 213 -32.12 -9.03 -19.11
CA VAL A 213 -32.21 -10.32 -19.75
C VAL A 213 -32.77 -11.27 -18.70
N PRO A 214 -34.01 -11.77 -18.87
CA PRO A 214 -34.51 -12.83 -18.01
C PRO A 214 -33.65 -14.07 -18.22
N GLU A 215 -33.11 -14.63 -17.15
CA GLU A 215 -32.58 -16.00 -17.18
C GLU A 215 -33.74 -16.97 -17.49
N ALA A 216 -33.48 -17.87 -18.44
CA ALA A 216 -34.42 -18.85 -18.97
C ALA A 216 -34.58 -20.08 -18.07
#